data_AF-A0A2V1NP67-F1
#
_entry.id   AF-A0A2V1NP67-F1
#
_cell.length_a   1.000
_cell.length_b   1.000
_cell.length_c   1.000
_cell.angle_alpha   90.00
_cell.angle_beta   90.00
_cell.angle_gamma   90.00
#
_symmetry.space_group_name_H-M   'P 1'
#
loop_
_entity.id
_entity.type
_entity.pdbx_description
1 polymer ?
#
loop_
_entity_poly.entity_id
_entity_poly.type
_entity_poly.pdbx_seq_one_letter_code
_entity_poly.pdbx_strand_id
1 'polypeptide(L)'
;MAFAEYEFQFVVDGIDVDDEAAVDVVHEKFDGLLTRHRDRHLLDVAETGASTIDAAHRIVVRLRKTLPGLRLLRIDPDLVGVSDIAERVGNTRQNVQQWVNGERRAGSEPFPAPEGVAGRSAVWRWGDVNAWLAAVGEGDGVHVPTREEALQIDYFLPSWRRTLDDGLPLVNAVPAVEGDEDGTEREAVRRLLEGTLTEPGILERISAFPRLDQQRLTVVCAVLTDRLDGVVRRIGHDETWAVLAFKGPSGELCLRPVGTGKAPGAVPASQLGLGADATVGDLLLVQANGSVNPAVPMTPVGL
;
A
#
# COMPACT_ATOMS: atom_id res chain seq x y z
N MET A 1 -2.29 0.90 -13.29
CA MET A 1 -1.30 1.55 -12.42
C MET A 1 0.06 0.98 -12.77
N ALA A 2 1.08 1.82 -12.90
CA ALA A 2 2.45 1.32 -12.93
C ALA A 2 2.78 0.90 -11.49
N PHE A 3 3.24 -0.34 -11.31
CA PHE A 3 3.82 -0.76 -10.04
C PHE A 3 5.22 -0.16 -9.97
N ALA A 4 5.52 0.49 -8.84
CA ALA A 4 6.87 0.94 -8.53
C ALA A 4 7.46 0.00 -7.48
N GLU A 5 8.78 -0.04 -7.44
CA GLU A 5 9.54 -0.74 -6.40
C GLU A 5 9.79 0.21 -5.23
N TYR A 6 9.54 -0.30 -4.03
CA TYR A 6 9.67 0.43 -2.78
C TYR A 6 10.62 -0.32 -1.86
N GLU A 7 11.61 0.39 -1.31
CA GLU A 7 12.54 -0.17 -0.33
C GLU A 7 12.16 0.27 1.08
N PHE A 8 12.17 -0.68 2.01
CA PHE A 8 11.86 -0.45 3.41
C PHE A 8 12.99 -0.95 4.29
N GLN A 9 13.50 -0.08 5.16
CA GLN A 9 14.34 -0.47 6.28
C GLN A 9 13.49 -0.48 7.55
N PHE A 10 13.13 -1.67 8.03
CA PHE A 10 12.36 -1.83 9.26
C PHE A 10 13.27 -2.04 10.45
N VAL A 11 12.93 -1.43 11.58
CA VAL A 11 13.45 -1.84 12.89
C VAL A 11 12.62 -3.01 13.37
N VAL A 12 13.27 -4.13 13.67
CA VAL A 12 12.59 -5.40 13.92
C VAL A 12 13.00 -6.06 15.24
N ASP A 13 12.17 -7.01 15.66
CA ASP A 13 12.35 -7.85 16.85
C ASP A 13 11.82 -9.27 16.55
N GLY A 14 12.15 -10.24 17.40
CA GLY A 14 11.69 -11.63 17.30
C GLY A 14 12.41 -12.49 16.25
N ILE A 15 13.42 -11.92 15.57
CA ILE A 15 14.42 -12.64 14.77
C ILE A 15 15.81 -12.10 15.10
N ASP A 16 16.84 -12.91 14.88
CA ASP A 16 18.24 -12.59 15.18
C ASP A 16 19.11 -12.84 13.94
N VAL A 17 20.18 -12.04 13.78
CA VAL A 17 21.20 -12.25 12.74
C VAL A 17 21.97 -13.55 12.92
N ASP A 18 22.00 -14.08 14.13
CA ASP A 18 22.64 -15.36 14.44
C ASP A 18 21.72 -16.57 14.15
N ASP A 19 20.45 -16.34 13.75
CA ASP A 19 19.52 -17.37 13.27
C ASP A 19 19.68 -17.56 11.75
N GLU A 20 20.54 -18.50 11.36
CA GLU A 20 20.86 -18.81 9.96
C GLU A 20 19.61 -19.11 9.13
N ALA A 21 18.61 -19.79 9.70
CA ALA A 21 17.37 -20.09 8.98
C ALA A 21 16.52 -18.84 8.70
N ALA A 22 16.51 -17.88 9.63
CA ALA A 22 15.84 -16.60 9.43
C ALA A 22 16.58 -15.75 8.38
N VAL A 23 17.92 -15.71 8.44
CA VAL A 23 18.76 -14.99 7.47
C VAL A 23 18.60 -15.55 6.07
N ASP A 24 18.63 -16.88 5.90
CA ASP A 24 18.41 -17.55 4.62
C ASP A 24 17.04 -17.20 4.03
N VAL A 25 16.00 -17.23 4.85
CA VAL A 25 14.64 -16.84 4.42
C VAL A 25 14.58 -15.38 3.97
N VAL A 26 15.22 -14.46 4.69
CA VAL A 26 15.27 -13.04 4.34
C VAL A 26 15.97 -12.85 2.99
N HIS A 27 17.12 -13.50 2.80
CA HIS A 27 17.89 -13.40 1.57
C HIS A 27 17.14 -14.03 0.38
N GLU A 28 16.72 -15.29 0.49
CA GLU A 28 16.16 -16.03 -0.64
C GLU A 28 14.76 -15.58 -1.06
N LYS A 29 13.91 -15.16 -0.11
CA LYS A 29 12.49 -14.88 -0.40
C LYS A 29 12.15 -13.41 -0.50
N PHE A 30 13.01 -12.53 -0.02
CA PHE A 30 12.76 -11.09 0.01
C PHE A 30 13.88 -10.28 -0.65
N ASP A 31 14.94 -10.93 -1.13
CA ASP A 31 16.17 -10.25 -1.57
C ASP A 31 16.64 -9.22 -0.53
N GLY A 32 16.41 -9.56 0.74
CA GLY A 32 16.57 -8.65 1.85
C GLY A 32 17.86 -8.85 2.60
N LEU A 33 18.14 -7.93 3.53
CA LEU A 33 19.28 -7.99 4.42
C LEU A 33 18.83 -7.80 5.87
N LEU A 34 19.27 -8.71 6.75
CA LEU A 34 19.10 -8.55 8.19
C LEU A 34 20.44 -8.13 8.80
N THR A 35 20.47 -6.96 9.44
CA THR A 35 21.67 -6.43 10.10
C THR A 35 21.41 -6.17 11.58
N ARG A 36 22.49 -6.11 12.36
CA ARG A 36 22.43 -5.78 13.80
C ARG A 36 23.27 -4.54 14.09
N HIS A 37 22.61 -3.51 14.60
CA HIS A 37 23.23 -2.28 15.07
C HIS A 37 23.05 -2.16 16.59
N ARG A 38 24.08 -2.54 17.34
CA ARG A 38 24.03 -2.72 18.81
C ARG A 38 22.95 -3.75 19.19
N ASP A 39 21.93 -3.35 19.93
CA ASP A 39 20.85 -4.20 20.41
C ASP A 39 19.59 -4.12 19.52
N ARG A 40 19.73 -3.63 18.28
CA ARG A 40 18.61 -3.48 17.33
C ARG A 40 18.91 -4.21 16.04
N HIS A 41 17.89 -4.90 15.53
CA HIS A 41 17.91 -5.51 14.21
C HIS A 41 17.26 -4.58 13.20
N LEU A 42 17.90 -4.41 12.05
CA LEU A 42 17.35 -3.72 10.89
C LEU A 42 17.11 -4.74 9.78
N LEU A 43 15.96 -4.66 9.15
CA LEU A 43 15.56 -5.51 8.03
C LEU A 43 15.32 -4.65 6.80
N ASP A 44 16.21 -4.77 5.82
CA ASP A 44 16.08 -4.16 4.50
C ASP A 44 15.32 -5.12 3.60
N VAL A 45 14.23 -4.65 2.99
CA VAL A 45 13.40 -5.43 2.06
C VAL A 45 12.82 -4.53 0.97
N ALA A 46 12.67 -5.07 -0.23
CA ALA A 46 11.97 -4.42 -1.31
C ALA A 46 10.61 -5.07 -1.57
N GLU A 47 9.64 -4.26 -1.99
CA GLU A 47 8.34 -4.75 -2.43
C GLU A 47 7.76 -3.84 -3.51
N THR A 48 7.02 -4.43 -4.43
CA THR A 48 6.30 -3.70 -5.47
C THR A 48 4.89 -3.33 -5.01
N GLY A 49 4.47 -2.11 -5.32
CA GLY A 49 3.14 -1.64 -4.96
C GLY A 49 2.63 -0.55 -5.89
N ALA A 50 1.34 -0.26 -5.75
CA ALA A 50 0.72 0.90 -6.39
C ALA A 50 0.98 2.21 -5.64
N SER A 51 1.37 2.11 -4.37
CA SER A 51 1.80 3.21 -3.50
C SER A 51 2.71 2.65 -2.40
N THR A 52 3.39 3.53 -1.67
CA THR A 52 4.25 3.16 -0.54
C THR A 52 3.48 2.38 0.54
N ILE A 53 2.23 2.78 0.83
CA ILE A 53 1.37 2.09 1.80
C ILE A 53 0.90 0.74 1.26
N ASP A 54 0.60 0.64 -0.05
CA ASP A 54 0.24 -0.63 -0.68
C ASP A 54 1.39 -1.65 -0.63
N ALA A 55 2.60 -1.21 -0.97
CA ALA A 55 3.82 -2.02 -0.86
C ALA A 55 4.09 -2.42 0.59
N ALA A 56 3.93 -1.51 1.55
CA ALA A 56 4.03 -1.80 2.98
C ALA A 56 3.02 -2.88 3.43
N HIS A 57 1.76 -2.79 3.00
CA HIS A 57 0.74 -3.81 3.26
C HIS A 57 1.16 -5.20 2.71
N ARG A 58 1.66 -5.24 1.48
CA ARG A 58 2.10 -6.47 0.81
C ARG A 58 3.27 -7.13 1.53
N ILE A 59 4.31 -6.35 1.84
CA ILE A 59 5.51 -6.87 2.49
C ILE A 59 5.23 -7.34 3.92
N VAL A 60 4.40 -6.62 4.69
CA VAL A 60 3.99 -7.01 6.05
C VAL A 60 3.29 -8.38 6.03
N VAL A 61 2.36 -8.59 5.09
CA VAL A 61 1.64 -9.87 4.96
C VAL A 61 2.60 -11.00 4.56
N ARG A 62 3.46 -10.79 3.57
CA ARG A 62 4.45 -11.81 3.16
C ARG A 62 5.42 -12.15 4.29
N LEU A 63 5.92 -11.15 5.00
CA LEU A 63 6.81 -11.32 6.15
C LEU A 63 6.12 -12.10 7.27
N ARG A 64 4.87 -11.78 7.61
CA ARG A 64 4.09 -12.51 8.63
C ARG A 64 3.93 -13.99 8.30
N LYS A 65 3.66 -14.33 7.03
CA LYS A 65 3.52 -15.73 6.57
C LYS A 65 4.82 -16.51 6.65
N THR A 66 5.92 -15.86 6.29
CA THR A 66 7.20 -16.52 6.07
C THR A 66 8.04 -16.58 7.35
N LEU A 67 7.93 -15.55 8.19
CA LEU A 67 8.63 -15.40 9.46
C LEU A 67 7.62 -15.08 10.58
N PRO A 68 6.89 -16.08 11.11
CA PRO A 68 5.82 -15.84 12.09
C PRO A 68 6.29 -15.21 13.41
N GLY A 69 7.58 -15.33 13.76
CA GLY A 69 8.19 -14.71 14.94
C GLY A 69 8.62 -13.25 14.73
N LEU A 70 8.72 -12.79 13.48
CA LEU A 70 9.16 -11.44 13.14
C LEU A 70 8.14 -10.40 13.60
N ARG A 71 8.63 -9.37 14.27
CA ARG A 71 7.87 -8.20 14.71
C ARG A 71 8.47 -6.94 14.11
N LEU A 72 7.72 -6.30 13.21
CA LEU A 72 8.03 -4.98 12.71
C LEU A 72 7.67 -3.92 13.77
N LEU A 73 8.63 -3.09 14.16
CA LEU A 73 8.45 -2.09 15.21
C LEU A 73 8.16 -0.70 14.64
N ARG A 74 8.94 -0.30 13.62
CA ARG A 74 8.83 0.96 12.89
C ARG A 74 9.73 0.97 11.66
N ILE A 75 9.58 1.93 10.77
CA ILE A 75 10.54 2.29 9.74
C ILE A 75 11.75 2.99 10.40
N ASP A 76 12.95 2.59 10.00
CA ASP A 76 14.14 3.33 10.37
C ASP A 76 14.23 4.63 9.53
N PRO A 77 14.49 5.79 10.15
CA PRO A 77 14.55 7.07 9.45
C PRO A 77 15.71 7.19 8.44
N ASP A 78 16.70 6.29 8.49
CA ASP A 78 17.91 6.31 7.66
C ASP A 78 18.53 7.72 7.61
N LEU A 79 19.00 8.17 8.77
CA LEU A 79 19.53 9.51 8.93
C LEU A 79 20.89 9.66 8.26
N VAL A 80 20.96 10.56 7.29
CA VAL A 80 22.14 10.84 6.47
C VAL A 80 22.63 12.27 6.68
N GLY A 81 23.95 12.45 6.68
CA GLY A 81 24.60 13.75 6.56
C GLY A 81 25.02 14.05 5.12
N VAL A 82 25.58 15.26 4.90
CA VAL A 82 26.13 15.69 3.60
C VAL A 82 27.14 14.70 3.02
N SER A 83 27.93 14.05 3.88
CA SER A 83 28.94 13.09 3.44
C SER A 83 28.31 11.80 2.91
N ASP A 84 27.31 11.27 3.61
CA ASP A 84 26.62 10.04 3.25
C ASP A 84 25.80 10.26 1.96
N ILE A 85 25.13 11.40 1.84
CA ILE A 85 24.40 11.78 0.62
C ILE A 85 25.36 11.85 -0.57
N ALA A 86 26.52 12.51 -0.41
CA ALA A 86 27.50 12.65 -1.47
C ALA A 86 28.03 11.29 -1.95
N GLU A 87 28.29 10.38 -1.02
CA GLU A 87 28.72 9.01 -1.32
C GLU A 87 27.65 8.22 -2.07
N ARG A 88 26.41 8.20 -1.56
CA ARG A 88 25.30 7.45 -2.17
C ARG A 88 24.98 7.89 -3.59
N VAL A 89 25.02 9.20 -3.85
CA VAL A 89 24.68 9.76 -5.18
C VAL A 89 25.90 9.98 -6.09
N GLY A 90 27.08 9.46 -5.71
CA GLY A 90 28.30 9.59 -6.51
C GLY A 90 28.74 11.03 -6.77
N ASN A 91 28.46 11.96 -5.85
CA ASN A 91 28.77 13.38 -5.98
C ASN A 91 29.81 13.86 -4.96
N THR A 92 30.27 15.11 -5.12
CA THR A 92 31.17 15.71 -4.13
C THR A 92 30.38 16.32 -2.97
N ARG A 93 30.97 16.33 -1.77
CA ARG A 93 30.38 17.00 -0.59
C ARG A 93 30.08 18.48 -0.86
N GLN A 94 30.92 19.15 -1.64
CA GLN A 94 30.70 20.55 -2.03
C GLN A 94 29.46 20.71 -2.91
N ASN A 95 29.21 19.79 -3.85
CA ASN A 95 28.00 19.81 -4.66
C ASN A 95 26.74 19.63 -3.80
N VAL A 96 26.76 18.67 -2.86
CA VAL A 96 25.63 18.45 -1.95
C VAL A 96 25.39 19.67 -1.06
N GLN A 97 26.45 20.32 -0.56
CA GLN A 97 26.32 21.54 0.22
C GLN A 97 25.67 22.68 -0.58
N GLN A 98 25.97 22.79 -1.88
CA GLN A 98 25.32 23.77 -2.75
C GLN A 98 23.83 23.48 -2.95
N TRP A 99 23.41 22.20 -2.97
CA TRP A 99 21.99 21.83 -2.98
C TRP A 99 21.31 22.25 -1.69
N VAL A 100 21.91 21.91 -0.54
CA VAL A 100 21.42 22.26 0.79
C VAL A 100 21.26 23.78 0.95
N ASN A 101 22.19 24.57 0.42
CA ASN A 101 22.15 26.02 0.49
C ASN A 101 21.20 26.68 -0.54
N GLY A 102 20.59 25.90 -1.44
CA GLY A 102 19.77 26.42 -2.54
C GLY A 102 20.55 27.22 -3.59
N GLU A 103 21.87 27.04 -3.65
CA GLU A 103 22.77 27.77 -4.57
C GLU A 103 22.73 27.19 -5.99
N ARG A 104 22.30 25.93 -6.15
CA ARG A 104 22.04 25.28 -7.44
C ARG A 104 20.55 24.92 -7.56
N ARG A 105 20.06 24.91 -8.81
CA ARG A 105 18.66 24.63 -9.18
C ARG A 105 17.66 25.70 -8.73
N ALA A 106 18.07 26.97 -8.80
CA ALA A 106 17.18 28.12 -8.63
C ALA A 106 16.01 28.04 -9.63
N GLY A 107 14.83 27.64 -9.15
CA GLY A 107 13.63 27.40 -9.96
C GLY A 107 13.02 25.99 -9.82
N SER A 108 13.73 25.05 -9.19
CA SER A 108 13.21 23.73 -8.81
C SER A 108 12.73 23.72 -7.35
N GLU A 109 12.12 22.60 -6.93
CA GLU A 109 11.72 22.36 -5.55
C GLU A 109 12.95 22.48 -4.61
N PRO A 110 12.83 23.16 -3.45
CA PRO A 110 13.96 23.36 -2.54
C PRO A 110 14.42 22.02 -1.95
N PHE A 111 15.72 21.94 -1.63
CA PHE A 111 16.27 20.78 -0.90
C PHE A 111 15.52 20.61 0.45
N PRO A 112 15.22 19.37 0.89
CA PRO A 112 14.44 19.14 2.09
C PRO A 112 15.07 19.79 3.33
N ALA A 113 14.20 20.24 4.24
CA ALA A 113 14.64 20.71 5.54
C ALA A 113 15.30 19.56 6.33
N PRO A 114 16.33 19.84 7.15
CA PRO A 114 16.95 18.82 7.97
C PRO A 114 15.96 18.28 9.03
N GLU A 115 16.00 16.97 9.26
CA GLU A 115 15.24 16.30 10.33
C GLU A 115 15.74 16.77 11.71
N GLY A 116 17.04 17.09 11.81
CA GLY A 116 17.61 17.59 13.04
C GLY A 116 19.11 17.87 12.93
N VAL A 117 19.77 17.96 14.09
CA VAL A 117 21.21 18.17 14.20
C VAL A 117 21.82 17.06 15.05
N ALA A 118 22.77 16.32 14.48
CA ALA A 118 23.59 15.35 15.19
C ALA A 118 24.94 16.00 15.55
N GLY A 119 25.12 16.36 16.81
CA GLY A 119 26.29 17.10 17.28
C GLY A 119 26.33 18.52 16.71
N ARG A 120 27.11 18.74 15.64
CA ARG A 120 27.25 20.04 14.96
C ARG A 120 26.81 20.01 13.49
N SER A 121 26.38 18.84 13.01
CA SER A 121 26.03 18.62 11.61
C SER A 121 24.53 18.39 11.48
N ALA A 122 23.91 19.07 10.53
CA ALA A 122 22.54 18.77 10.15
C ALA A 122 22.45 17.35 9.57
N VAL A 123 21.32 16.69 9.81
CA VAL A 123 21.00 15.37 9.28
C VAL A 123 19.62 15.40 8.63
N TRP A 124 19.45 14.60 7.59
CA TRP A 124 18.24 14.45 6.81
C TRP A 124 17.78 13.00 6.83
N ARG A 125 16.50 12.77 6.54
CA ARG A 125 16.02 11.43 6.22
C ARG A 125 16.37 11.12 4.78
N TRP A 126 16.91 9.93 4.51
CA TRP A 126 17.23 9.53 3.15
C TRP A 126 16.00 9.55 2.23
N GLY A 127 14.83 9.09 2.70
CA GLY A 127 13.59 9.10 1.92
C GLY A 127 13.20 10.48 1.38
N ASP A 128 13.33 11.54 2.18
CA ASP A 128 13.02 12.90 1.73
C ASP A 128 14.06 13.42 0.72
N VAL A 129 15.34 13.03 0.89
CA VAL A 129 16.41 13.37 -0.07
C VAL A 129 16.24 12.61 -1.38
N ASN A 130 15.91 11.32 -1.33
CA ASN A 130 15.66 10.46 -2.49
C ASN A 130 14.45 10.96 -3.29
N ALA A 131 13.34 11.31 -2.61
CA ALA A 131 12.17 11.90 -3.26
C ALA A 131 12.52 13.24 -3.95
N TRP A 132 13.31 14.10 -3.29
CA TRP A 132 13.79 15.34 -3.91
C TRP A 132 14.67 15.07 -5.13
N LEU A 133 15.60 14.11 -5.06
CA LEU A 133 16.47 13.70 -6.17
C LEU A 133 15.65 13.19 -7.37
N ALA A 134 14.61 12.39 -7.13
CA ALA A 134 13.70 11.95 -8.16
C ALA A 134 12.98 13.12 -8.84
N ALA A 135 12.46 14.08 -8.07
CA ALA A 135 11.75 15.26 -8.59
C ALA A 135 12.63 16.15 -9.49
N VAL A 136 13.94 16.18 -9.23
CA VAL A 136 14.93 16.95 -10.01
C VAL A 136 15.66 16.13 -11.08
N GLY A 137 15.23 14.88 -11.32
CA GLY A 137 15.74 14.02 -12.39
C GLY A 137 17.06 13.30 -12.10
N GLU A 138 17.46 13.19 -10.83
CA GLU A 138 18.67 12.50 -10.35
C GLU A 138 18.34 11.26 -9.50
N GLY A 139 17.09 10.81 -9.51
CA GLY A 139 16.67 9.60 -8.79
C GLY A 139 17.25 8.34 -9.43
N ASP A 140 17.46 7.31 -8.62
CA ASP A 140 17.89 5.97 -9.02
C ASP A 140 16.72 5.07 -9.46
N GLY A 141 15.48 5.55 -9.32
CA GLY A 141 14.26 4.82 -9.67
C GLY A 141 13.69 3.96 -8.55
N VAL A 142 14.35 3.96 -7.38
CA VAL A 142 13.88 3.27 -6.17
C VAL A 142 13.21 4.29 -5.26
N HIS A 143 11.99 3.98 -4.78
CA HIS A 143 11.29 4.85 -3.83
C HIS A 143 11.54 4.40 -2.39
N VAL A 144 12.14 5.27 -1.59
CA VAL A 144 12.28 5.08 -0.15
C VAL A 144 11.23 5.93 0.57
N PRO A 145 10.50 5.39 1.57
CA PRO A 145 9.46 6.14 2.28
C PRO A 145 9.94 7.50 2.79
N THR A 146 9.24 8.54 2.37
CA THR A 146 9.39 9.89 2.93
C THR A 146 9.01 9.91 4.41
N ARG A 147 9.31 11.00 5.11
CA ARG A 147 8.93 11.17 6.52
C ARG A 147 7.45 10.95 6.77
N GLU A 148 6.58 11.47 5.91
CA GLU A 148 5.13 11.35 6.04
C GLU A 148 4.66 9.91 5.85
N GLU A 149 5.16 9.23 4.81
CA GLU A 149 4.82 7.85 4.52
C GLU A 149 5.34 6.90 5.61
N ALA A 150 6.56 7.11 6.10
CA ALA A 150 7.12 6.34 7.20
C ALA A 150 6.30 6.48 8.49
N LEU A 151 5.87 7.71 8.84
CA LEU A 151 4.99 7.95 9.99
C LEU A 151 3.62 7.27 9.83
N GLN A 152 3.08 7.27 8.61
CA GLN A 152 1.83 6.60 8.32
C GLN A 152 1.96 5.07 8.47
N ILE A 153 3.05 4.48 7.97
CA ILE A 153 3.35 3.05 8.16
C ILE A 153 3.50 2.74 9.65
N ASP A 154 4.30 3.52 10.38
CA ASP A 154 4.54 3.35 11.81
C ASP A 154 3.25 3.40 12.64
N TYR A 155 2.35 4.30 12.26
CA TYR A 155 1.04 4.42 12.88
C TYR A 155 0.18 3.15 12.67
N PHE A 156 0.26 2.55 11.48
CA PHE A 156 -0.54 1.37 11.14
C PHE A 156 0.06 0.04 11.62
N LEU A 157 1.38 -0.08 11.76
CA LEU A 157 2.05 -1.35 12.13
C LEU A 157 1.43 -2.04 13.37
N PRO A 158 1.12 -1.35 14.49
CA PRO A 158 0.52 -2.00 15.65
C PRO A 158 -0.89 -2.55 15.39
N SER A 159 -1.71 -1.85 14.59
CA SER A 159 -3.06 -2.32 14.26
C SER A 159 -2.99 -3.48 13.27
N TRP A 160 -2.15 -3.39 12.24
CA TRP A 160 -1.93 -4.48 11.28
C TRP A 160 -1.49 -5.76 11.97
N ARG A 161 -0.55 -5.67 12.91
CA ARG A 161 -0.11 -6.84 13.68
C ARG A 161 -1.28 -7.49 14.41
N ARG A 162 -2.09 -6.70 15.13
CA ARG A 162 -3.25 -7.22 15.87
C ARG A 162 -4.25 -7.90 14.93
N THR A 163 -4.59 -7.25 13.82
CA THR A 163 -5.50 -7.80 12.81
C THR A 163 -5.00 -9.15 12.27
N LEU A 164 -3.71 -9.26 11.95
CA LEU A 164 -3.11 -10.51 11.49
C LEU A 164 -3.04 -11.59 12.58
N ASP A 165 -2.80 -11.21 13.83
CA ASP A 165 -2.83 -12.13 14.98
C ASP A 165 -4.24 -12.69 15.24
N ASP A 166 -5.28 -11.90 14.98
CA ASP A 166 -6.68 -12.32 15.02
C ASP A 166 -7.08 -13.16 13.79
N GLY A 167 -6.16 -13.41 12.85
CA GLY A 167 -6.40 -14.16 11.61
C GLY A 167 -7.25 -13.40 10.58
N LEU A 168 -7.39 -12.08 10.76
CA LEU A 168 -8.16 -11.20 9.87
C LEU A 168 -7.25 -10.60 8.79
N PRO A 169 -7.78 -10.31 7.59
CA PRO A 169 -6.99 -9.70 6.54
C PRO A 169 -6.71 -8.22 6.80
N LEU A 170 -5.55 -7.75 6.37
CA LEU A 170 -5.29 -6.33 6.25
C LEU A 170 -6.10 -5.74 5.10
N VAL A 171 -6.93 -4.75 5.40
CA VAL A 171 -7.74 -4.06 4.40
C VAL A 171 -6.93 -2.96 3.74
N ASN A 172 -6.76 -3.05 2.41
CA ASN A 172 -6.21 -2.00 1.59
C ASN A 172 -7.33 -1.33 0.79
N ALA A 173 -7.73 -0.12 1.18
CA ALA A 173 -8.77 0.64 0.50
C ALA A 173 -8.18 1.50 -0.62
N VAL A 174 -8.61 1.29 -1.86
CA VAL A 174 -8.11 1.98 -3.05
C VAL A 174 -9.26 2.65 -3.81
N PRO A 175 -9.07 3.84 -4.41
CA PRO A 175 -10.10 4.45 -5.24
C PRO A 175 -10.25 3.69 -6.58
N ALA A 176 -11.48 3.62 -7.11
CA ALA A 176 -11.75 3.02 -8.42
C ALA A 176 -11.02 3.73 -9.57
N VAL A 177 -11.02 5.07 -9.53
CA VAL A 177 -10.37 5.95 -10.50
C VAL A 177 -9.58 7.02 -9.76
N GLU A 178 -8.41 7.36 -10.29
CA GLU A 178 -7.58 8.48 -9.82
C GLU A 178 -7.98 9.74 -10.57
N GLY A 179 -8.31 10.81 -9.85
CA GLY A 179 -8.69 12.09 -10.44
C GLY A 179 -9.68 12.89 -9.59
N ASP A 180 -9.70 14.20 -9.82
CA ASP A 180 -10.35 15.18 -8.95
C ASP A 180 -11.87 15.31 -9.12
N GLU A 181 -12.46 14.97 -10.29
CA GLU A 181 -13.88 15.27 -10.56
C GLU A 181 -14.84 14.65 -9.53
N ASP A 182 -14.61 13.39 -9.15
CA ASP A 182 -15.39 12.67 -8.11
C ASP A 182 -14.51 12.23 -6.93
N GLY A 183 -13.29 12.75 -6.80
CA GLY A 183 -12.32 12.34 -5.77
C GLY A 183 -12.84 12.52 -4.35
N THR A 184 -13.57 13.62 -4.11
CA THR A 184 -14.20 13.92 -2.81
C THR A 184 -15.27 12.90 -2.42
N GLU A 185 -16.01 12.37 -3.39
CA GLU A 185 -17.06 11.39 -3.13
C GLU A 185 -16.48 10.00 -2.83
N ARG A 186 -15.46 9.57 -3.57
CA ARG A 186 -14.73 8.31 -3.30
C ARG A 186 -14.02 8.36 -1.94
N GLU A 187 -13.48 9.52 -1.57
CA GLU A 187 -12.92 9.76 -0.24
C GLU A 187 -13.99 9.65 0.85
N ALA A 188 -15.20 10.16 0.60
CA ALA A 188 -16.30 9.98 1.53
C ALA A 188 -16.75 8.51 1.67
N VAL A 189 -16.68 7.71 0.60
CA VAL A 189 -16.88 6.25 0.67
C VAL A 189 -15.79 5.60 1.53
N ARG A 190 -14.52 5.99 1.34
CA ARG A 190 -13.39 5.49 2.14
C ARG A 190 -13.58 5.78 3.63
N ARG A 191 -13.97 7.00 4.00
CA ARG A 191 -14.24 7.36 5.40
C ARG A 191 -15.40 6.56 6.00
N LEU A 192 -16.46 6.33 5.23
CA LEU A 192 -17.56 5.45 5.66
C LEU A 192 -17.05 4.03 5.90
N LEU A 193 -16.26 3.49 4.96
CA LEU A 193 -15.63 2.17 5.09
C LEU A 193 -14.78 2.08 6.35
N GLU A 194 -13.91 3.04 6.61
CA GLU A 194 -13.07 3.09 7.82
C GLU A 194 -13.91 3.08 9.09
N GLY A 195 -14.98 3.88 9.14
CA GLY A 195 -15.92 3.87 10.25
C GLY A 195 -16.58 2.50 10.42
N THR A 196 -17.08 1.90 9.34
CA THR A 196 -17.77 0.60 9.39
C THR A 196 -16.82 -0.56 9.72
N LEU A 197 -15.54 -0.50 9.33
CA LEU A 197 -14.54 -1.51 9.69
C LEU A 197 -14.23 -1.53 11.19
N THR A 198 -14.53 -0.46 11.93
CA THR A 198 -14.42 -0.47 13.40
C THR A 198 -15.59 -1.20 14.08
N GLU A 199 -16.67 -1.49 13.36
CA GLU A 199 -17.80 -2.25 13.89
C GLU A 199 -17.46 -3.76 14.00
N PRO A 200 -17.75 -4.41 15.13
CA PRO A 200 -17.50 -5.84 15.30
C PRO A 200 -18.23 -6.69 14.25
N GLY A 201 -17.58 -7.72 13.70
CA GLY A 201 -18.21 -8.68 12.80
C GLY A 201 -18.21 -8.27 11.32
N ILE A 202 -17.93 -7.01 10.96
CA ILE A 202 -17.89 -6.57 9.56
C ILE A 202 -16.69 -7.18 8.83
N LEU A 203 -15.51 -7.13 9.44
CA LEU A 203 -14.30 -7.65 8.83
C LEU A 203 -14.41 -9.16 8.62
N GLU A 204 -14.97 -9.90 9.56
CA GLU A 204 -15.27 -11.33 9.45
C GLU A 204 -16.24 -11.62 8.30
N ARG A 205 -17.31 -10.82 8.18
CA ARG A 205 -18.31 -10.96 7.10
C ARG A 205 -17.72 -10.73 5.73
N ILE A 206 -16.89 -9.70 5.56
CA ILE A 206 -16.25 -9.46 4.26
C ILE A 206 -15.12 -10.48 4.01
N SER A 207 -14.47 -10.99 5.05
CA SER A 207 -13.41 -12.01 4.92
C SER A 207 -13.91 -13.40 4.56
N ALA A 208 -15.21 -13.68 4.73
CA ALA A 208 -15.81 -14.97 4.39
C ALA A 208 -15.84 -15.29 2.87
N PHE A 209 -15.49 -14.34 2.00
CA PHE A 209 -15.42 -14.59 0.56
C PHE A 209 -14.21 -15.47 0.19
N PRO A 210 -14.35 -16.41 -0.76
CA PRO A 210 -13.27 -17.31 -1.16
C PRO A 210 -12.13 -16.52 -1.81
N ARG A 211 -10.91 -16.57 -1.24
CA ARG A 211 -9.72 -15.85 -1.73
C ARG A 211 -8.48 -16.72 -1.70
N LEU A 212 -7.57 -16.45 -2.64
CA LEU A 212 -6.24 -17.08 -2.68
C LEU A 212 -5.34 -16.53 -1.56
N ASP A 213 -5.42 -15.23 -1.29
CA ASP A 213 -4.77 -14.60 -0.14
C ASP A 213 -5.82 -14.23 0.92
N GLN A 214 -5.78 -14.92 2.07
CA GLN A 214 -6.69 -14.69 3.19
C GLN A 214 -6.22 -13.57 4.12
N GLN A 215 -4.99 -13.07 3.96
CA GLN A 215 -4.37 -12.10 4.86
C GLN A 215 -4.35 -10.67 4.30
N ARG A 216 -4.78 -10.49 3.05
CA ARG A 216 -4.93 -9.17 2.42
C ARG A 216 -6.29 -9.05 1.75
N LEU A 217 -6.90 -7.87 1.85
CA LEU A 217 -8.20 -7.55 1.28
C LEU A 217 -8.17 -6.20 0.56
N THR A 218 -8.16 -6.20 -0.76
CA THR A 218 -8.35 -4.96 -1.52
C THR A 218 -9.83 -4.56 -1.52
N VAL A 219 -10.14 -3.35 -1.04
CA VAL A 219 -11.46 -2.75 -1.12
C VAL A 219 -11.41 -1.58 -2.11
N VAL A 220 -12.15 -1.66 -3.20
CA VAL A 220 -12.23 -0.60 -4.21
C VAL A 220 -13.37 0.36 -3.86
N CYS A 221 -13.04 1.57 -3.45
CA CYS A 221 -13.98 2.66 -3.16
C CYS A 221 -14.41 3.33 -4.46
N ALA A 222 -15.69 3.26 -4.78
CA ALA A 222 -16.26 3.73 -6.03
C ALA A 222 -17.52 4.59 -5.81
N VAL A 223 -17.83 5.41 -6.81
CA VAL A 223 -19.10 6.13 -6.95
C VAL A 223 -20.00 5.44 -7.99
N LEU A 224 -21.29 5.80 -8.04
CA LEU A 224 -22.25 5.16 -8.94
C LEU A 224 -21.92 5.35 -10.42
N THR A 225 -21.21 6.42 -10.78
CA THR A 225 -20.74 6.74 -12.13
C THR A 225 -19.50 5.96 -12.55
N ASP A 226 -18.80 5.32 -11.60
CA ASP A 226 -17.59 4.56 -11.92
C ASP A 226 -17.93 3.37 -12.79
N ARG A 227 -17.13 3.17 -13.84
CA ARG A 227 -17.23 2.01 -14.70
C ARG A 227 -16.68 0.77 -13.99
N LEU A 228 -17.35 -0.36 -14.20
CA LEU A 228 -16.94 -1.63 -13.58
C LEU A 228 -15.56 -2.11 -14.10
N ASP A 229 -15.16 -1.71 -15.31
CA ASP A 229 -13.83 -2.02 -15.85
C ASP A 229 -12.69 -1.34 -15.07
N GLY A 230 -12.90 -0.08 -14.69
CA GLY A 230 -12.00 0.69 -13.82
C GLY A 230 -11.84 0.00 -12.47
N VAL A 231 -12.94 -0.49 -11.89
CA VAL A 231 -12.93 -1.25 -10.63
C VAL A 231 -12.10 -2.54 -10.76
N VAL A 232 -12.27 -3.32 -11.82
CA VAL A 232 -11.51 -4.58 -12.01
C VAL A 232 -10.03 -4.30 -12.22
N ARG A 233 -9.67 -3.22 -12.91
CA ARG A 233 -8.27 -2.82 -13.09
C ARG A 233 -7.55 -2.48 -11.78
N ARG A 234 -8.30 -2.22 -10.70
CA ARG A 234 -7.74 -1.99 -9.35
C ARG A 234 -7.52 -3.27 -8.56
N ILE A 235 -8.07 -4.40 -8.99
CA ILE A 235 -7.75 -5.70 -8.40
C ILE A 235 -6.29 -5.98 -8.74
N GLY A 236 -5.45 -6.20 -7.71
CA GLY A 236 -4.02 -6.43 -7.92
C GLY A 236 -3.76 -7.59 -8.88
N HIS A 237 -2.64 -7.56 -9.62
CA HIS A 237 -2.32 -8.61 -10.60
C HIS A 237 -2.32 -10.04 -9.99
N ASP A 238 -1.91 -10.15 -8.73
CA ASP A 238 -1.85 -11.41 -7.98
C ASP A 238 -3.15 -11.73 -7.23
N GLU A 239 -4.14 -10.84 -7.31
CA GLU A 239 -5.43 -10.99 -6.68
C GLU A 239 -6.48 -11.42 -7.71
N THR A 240 -7.29 -12.39 -7.32
CA THR A 240 -8.46 -12.81 -8.12
C THR A 240 -9.75 -12.15 -7.65
N TRP A 241 -9.72 -11.48 -6.50
CA TRP A 241 -10.89 -10.94 -5.81
C TRP A 241 -10.59 -9.60 -5.14
N ALA A 242 -11.60 -8.74 -5.09
CA ALA A 242 -11.65 -7.53 -4.26
C ALA A 242 -13.08 -7.32 -3.73
N VAL A 243 -13.26 -6.35 -2.85
CA VAL A 243 -14.57 -5.88 -2.42
C VAL A 243 -14.82 -4.50 -2.99
N LEU A 244 -15.90 -4.32 -3.74
CA LEU A 244 -16.37 -3.03 -4.20
C LEU A 244 -17.18 -2.37 -3.07
N ALA A 245 -16.77 -1.17 -2.67
CA ALA A 245 -17.44 -0.33 -1.69
C ALA A 245 -18.03 0.91 -2.38
N PHE A 246 -19.30 1.20 -2.15
CA PHE A 246 -19.99 2.38 -2.69
C PHE A 246 -21.14 2.80 -1.79
N LYS A 247 -21.66 4.02 -1.95
CA LYS A 247 -22.85 4.49 -1.23
C LYS A 247 -24.12 4.03 -1.94
N GLY A 248 -25.03 3.42 -1.17
CA GLY A 248 -26.38 3.11 -1.62
C GLY A 248 -27.29 4.35 -1.67
N PRO A 249 -28.54 4.19 -2.12
CA PRO A 249 -29.49 5.29 -2.33
C PRO A 249 -29.84 6.06 -1.05
N SER A 250 -29.74 5.42 0.13
CA SER A 250 -29.98 6.06 1.43
C SER A 250 -28.68 6.49 2.14
N GLY A 251 -27.56 6.50 1.43
CA GLY A 251 -26.24 6.90 1.95
C GLY A 251 -25.53 5.83 2.78
N GLU A 252 -26.08 4.62 2.84
CA GLU A 252 -25.50 3.45 3.50
C GLU A 252 -24.30 2.89 2.73
N LEU A 253 -23.34 2.30 3.43
CA LEU A 253 -22.21 1.64 2.81
C LEU A 253 -22.64 0.26 2.26
N CYS A 254 -22.51 0.09 0.94
CA CYS A 254 -22.69 -1.20 0.28
C CYS A 254 -21.34 -1.84 -0.01
N LEU A 255 -21.17 -3.11 0.39
CA LEU A 255 -19.97 -3.91 0.14
C LEU A 255 -20.32 -5.10 -0.75
N ARG A 256 -19.57 -5.30 -1.83
CA ARG A 256 -19.82 -6.33 -2.83
C ARG A 256 -18.57 -7.08 -3.24
N PRO A 257 -18.54 -8.41 -3.23
CA PRO A 257 -17.42 -9.15 -3.80
C PRO A 257 -17.40 -8.96 -5.33
N VAL A 258 -16.25 -8.52 -5.84
CA VAL A 258 -15.96 -8.40 -7.27
C VAL A 258 -14.72 -9.21 -7.61
N GLY A 259 -14.79 -9.98 -8.69
CA GLY A 259 -13.72 -10.89 -9.12
C GLY A 259 -13.17 -10.56 -10.50
N THR A 260 -11.94 -10.98 -10.78
CA THR A 260 -11.39 -11.02 -12.14
C THR A 260 -11.89 -12.25 -12.89
N GLY A 261 -11.74 -12.33 -14.21
CA GLY A 261 -12.21 -13.49 -15.00
C GLY A 261 -11.64 -14.86 -14.57
N LYS A 262 -10.58 -14.86 -13.76
CA LYS A 262 -9.95 -16.06 -13.20
C LYS A 262 -10.50 -16.44 -11.82
N ALA A 263 -11.46 -15.68 -11.30
CA ALA A 263 -12.04 -15.82 -9.97
C ALA A 263 -13.00 -17.03 -9.88
N PRO A 264 -12.75 -18.04 -9.01
CA PRO A 264 -13.57 -19.24 -8.93
C PRO A 264 -15.01 -18.99 -8.47
N GLY A 265 -16.00 -19.32 -9.29
CA GLY A 265 -17.43 -19.16 -8.92
C GLY A 265 -17.97 -17.74 -9.09
N ALA A 266 -17.22 -16.86 -9.78
CA ALA A 266 -17.72 -15.55 -10.16
C ALA A 266 -18.69 -15.62 -11.35
N VAL A 267 -19.80 -14.89 -11.27
CA VAL A 267 -20.79 -14.79 -12.35
C VAL A 267 -20.45 -13.61 -13.28
N PRO A 268 -20.32 -13.83 -14.61
CA PRO A 268 -20.07 -12.76 -15.57
C PRO A 268 -21.16 -11.70 -15.56
N ALA A 269 -20.80 -10.41 -15.59
CA ALA A 269 -21.72 -9.29 -15.63
C ALA A 269 -22.62 -9.32 -16.87
N SER A 270 -22.13 -9.89 -17.98
CA SER A 270 -22.94 -10.15 -19.17
C SER A 270 -24.12 -11.10 -18.91
N GLN A 271 -23.97 -12.10 -18.03
CA GLN A 271 -25.08 -12.97 -17.61
C GLN A 271 -26.10 -12.24 -16.72
N LEU A 272 -25.71 -11.09 -16.18
CA LEU A 272 -26.56 -10.20 -15.38
C LEU A 272 -27.20 -9.09 -16.23
N GLY A 273 -27.00 -9.10 -17.55
CA GLY A 273 -27.51 -8.08 -18.47
C GLY A 273 -26.71 -6.78 -18.49
N LEU A 274 -25.51 -6.77 -17.89
CA LEU A 274 -24.63 -5.61 -17.86
C LEU A 274 -23.69 -5.61 -19.07
N GLY A 275 -23.62 -4.48 -19.77
CA GLY A 275 -22.75 -4.27 -20.92
C GLY A 275 -21.32 -3.84 -20.55
N ALA A 276 -20.47 -3.62 -21.57
CA ALA A 276 -19.07 -3.24 -21.38
C ALA A 276 -18.88 -1.85 -20.74
N ASP A 277 -19.83 -0.94 -20.94
CA ASP A 277 -19.84 0.40 -20.33
C ASP A 277 -20.65 0.45 -19.03
N ALA A 278 -20.97 -0.70 -18.43
CA ALA A 278 -21.76 -0.77 -17.21
C ALA A 278 -21.05 -0.08 -16.05
N THR A 279 -21.83 0.64 -15.26
CA THR A 279 -21.41 1.39 -14.09
C THR A 279 -21.76 0.68 -12.79
N VAL A 280 -21.21 1.16 -11.67
CA VAL A 280 -21.61 0.72 -10.33
C VAL A 280 -23.11 0.98 -10.09
N GLY A 281 -23.67 2.05 -10.67
CA GLY A 281 -25.10 2.34 -10.65
C GLY A 281 -25.95 1.28 -11.35
N ASP A 282 -25.54 0.84 -12.54
CA ASP A 282 -26.23 -0.23 -13.27
C ASP A 282 -26.23 -1.54 -12.47
N LEU A 283 -25.10 -1.81 -11.81
CA LEU A 283 -24.98 -2.96 -10.93
C LEU A 283 -25.96 -2.89 -9.74
N LEU A 284 -26.09 -1.73 -9.11
CA LEU A 284 -27.03 -1.50 -8.02
C LEU A 284 -28.49 -1.73 -8.48
N LEU A 285 -28.83 -1.31 -9.69
CA LEU A 285 -30.18 -1.49 -10.27
C LEU A 285 -30.51 -2.98 -10.51
N VAL A 286 -29.59 -3.74 -11.09
CA VAL A 286 -29.78 -5.19 -11.33
C VAL A 286 -30.02 -5.94 -10.01
N GLN A 287 -29.36 -5.50 -8.93
CA GLN A 287 -29.50 -6.10 -7.61
C GLN A 287 -30.81 -5.70 -6.91
N ALA A 288 -31.21 -4.43 -7.00
CA ALA A 288 -32.48 -3.96 -6.46
C ALA A 288 -33.68 -4.71 -7.06
N ASN A 289 -33.54 -5.18 -8.30
CA ASN A 289 -34.55 -5.98 -9.00
C ASN A 289 -34.56 -7.47 -8.59
N GLY A 290 -33.69 -7.90 -7.66
CA GLY A 290 -33.69 -9.27 -7.11
C GLY A 290 -33.02 -10.33 -7.99
N SER A 291 -32.34 -9.92 -9.07
CA SER A 291 -31.75 -10.83 -10.06
C SER A 291 -30.48 -11.55 -9.59
N VAL A 292 -29.86 -11.11 -8.49
CA VAL A 292 -28.57 -11.64 -8.00
C VAL A 292 -28.54 -11.64 -6.47
N ASN A 293 -28.11 -12.75 -5.88
CA ASN A 293 -27.86 -12.79 -4.44
C ASN A 293 -26.66 -11.86 -4.12
N PRO A 294 -26.80 -10.91 -3.18
CA PRO A 294 -25.77 -9.95 -2.80
C PRO A 294 -24.42 -10.56 -2.36
N ALA A 295 -24.41 -11.84 -1.95
CA ALA A 295 -23.22 -12.58 -1.56
C ALA A 295 -22.56 -13.33 -2.73
N VAL A 296 -23.20 -13.42 -3.90
CA VAL A 296 -22.64 -14.09 -5.07
C VAL A 296 -21.61 -13.15 -5.71
N PRO A 297 -20.36 -13.58 -5.81
CA PRO A 297 -19.34 -12.77 -6.42
C PRO A 297 -19.60 -12.59 -7.90
N MET A 298 -19.39 -11.37 -8.40
CA MET A 298 -19.57 -11.06 -9.81
C MET A 298 -18.22 -10.78 -10.45
N THR A 299 -18.03 -11.35 -11.62
CA THR A 299 -16.98 -10.96 -12.53
C THR A 299 -17.53 -9.94 -13.48
N PRO A 300 -16.96 -8.74 -13.59
CA PRO A 300 -17.34 -7.81 -14.66
C PRO A 300 -16.99 -8.29 -16.08
N VAL A 301 -16.63 -9.57 -16.28
CA VAL A 301 -16.05 -10.04 -17.54
C VAL A 301 -17.13 -10.24 -18.60
N GLY A 302 -17.28 -9.21 -19.42
CA GLY A 302 -16.91 -9.25 -20.82
C GLY A 302 -16.02 -8.04 -21.14
N LEU A 303 -14.71 -8.19 -20.90
CA LEU A 303 -13.63 -7.39 -21.49
C LEU A 303 -12.51 -8.34 -21.91
#